data_AF-A0A6P0TGT4-F1
#
_entry.id   AF-A0A6P0TGT4-F1
#
_cell.length_a   1.000
_cell.length_b   1.000
_cell.length_c   1.000
_cell.angle_alpha   90.00
_cell.angle_beta   90.00
_cell.angle_gamma   90.00
#
_symmetry.space_group_name_H-M   'P 1'
#
loop_
_entity.id
_entity.type
_entity.pdbx_description
1 polymer ?
#
loop_
_entity_poly.entity_id
_entity_poly.type
_entity_poly.pdbx_seq_one_letter_code
_entity_poly.pdbx_strand_id
1 'polypeptide(L)'
;MDPISKYQQRRRRHNATPKRVLPQNGWKRRLRYFYLRFVRLRGSPEAIATGVATGVFAGWFPLFGLQTIIGIALATIFKGNKLMAAAGTWVSNPLTYIPIYYFNFRVGQQLLAGVGMQTELPDWTVVQAIVVESGWAAFSQLMALGGIVSAALFLGCCVVGLVSAIAAYFLTLWLLRFQRQKVQCTKTRIS
;
A
#
# COMPACT_ATOMS: atom_id res chain seq x y z
N MET A 1 -12.18 71.37 -1.52
CA MET A 1 -11.66 69.98 -1.45
C MET A 1 -11.11 69.77 -0.06
N ASP A 2 -11.86 69.10 0.80
CA ASP A 2 -11.57 69.07 2.25
C ASP A 2 -10.38 68.17 2.60
N PRO A 3 -9.46 68.63 3.48
CA PRO A 3 -8.26 67.89 3.87
C PRO A 3 -8.56 66.61 4.67
N ILE A 4 -9.79 66.43 5.14
CA ILE A 4 -10.23 65.28 5.95
C ILE A 4 -10.36 64.00 5.09
N SER A 5 -10.64 64.10 3.78
CA SER A 5 -10.84 62.91 2.94
C SER A 5 -9.54 62.13 2.67
N LYS A 6 -8.38 62.81 2.64
CA LYS A 6 -7.07 62.19 2.47
C LYS A 6 -6.66 61.34 3.68
N TYR A 7 -7.11 61.73 4.89
CA TYR A 7 -6.83 60.96 6.10
C TYR A 7 -7.56 59.61 6.11
N GLN A 8 -8.80 59.54 5.59
CA GLN A 8 -9.56 58.29 5.56
C GLN A 8 -9.00 57.27 4.55
N GLN A 9 -8.41 57.72 3.44
CA GLN A 9 -7.82 56.80 2.45
C GLN A 9 -6.54 56.11 2.93
N ARG A 10 -5.76 56.72 3.83
CA ARG A 10 -4.51 56.13 4.34
C ARG A 10 -4.73 54.97 5.30
N ARG A 11 -5.84 54.96 6.06
CA ARG A 11 -6.14 53.90 7.05
C ARG A 11 -6.68 52.59 6.45
N ARG A 12 -7.16 52.59 5.20
CA ARG A 12 -7.66 51.36 4.54
C ARG A 12 -6.58 50.48 3.91
N ARG A 13 -5.32 50.92 3.85
CA ARG A 13 -4.20 50.13 3.30
C ARG A 13 -3.52 49.19 4.30
N HIS A 14 -4.00 49.11 5.53
CA HIS A 14 -3.30 48.43 6.63
C HIS A 14 -4.01 47.20 7.24
N ASN A 15 -4.95 46.60 6.51
CA ASN A 15 -5.56 45.31 6.91
C ASN A 15 -5.27 44.18 5.92
N ALA A 16 -4.07 44.18 5.32
CA ALA A 16 -3.53 42.95 4.74
C ALA A 16 -2.87 42.15 5.88
N THR A 17 -3.67 41.43 6.65
CA THR A 17 -3.14 40.35 7.49
C THR A 17 -2.35 39.41 6.57
N PRO A 18 -1.04 39.21 6.75
CA PRO A 18 -0.33 38.19 6.01
C PRO A 18 -1.01 36.87 6.39
N LYS A 19 -1.67 36.24 5.42
CA LYS A 19 -2.21 34.89 5.60
C LYS A 19 -1.03 34.03 6.03
N ARG A 20 -1.01 33.63 7.30
CA ARG A 20 0.01 32.75 7.87
C ARG A 20 0.16 31.56 6.93
N VAL A 21 1.28 31.52 6.22
CA VAL A 21 1.69 30.35 5.46
C VAL A 21 2.04 29.31 6.50
N LEU A 22 1.07 28.50 6.89
CA LEU A 22 1.28 27.41 7.83
C LEU A 22 2.37 26.50 7.25
N PRO A 23 3.49 26.25 7.97
CA PRO A 23 4.55 25.38 7.50
C PRO A 23 4.07 23.93 7.64
N GLN A 24 3.27 23.47 6.68
CA GLN A 24 2.82 22.08 6.65
C GLN A 24 3.80 21.27 5.80
N ASN A 25 4.81 20.73 6.48
CA ASN A 25 5.56 19.52 6.14
C ASN A 25 5.64 19.24 4.62
N GLY A 26 6.64 19.83 3.96
CA GLY A 26 6.84 19.73 2.52
C GLY A 26 6.91 18.29 1.97
N TRP A 27 7.27 17.32 2.82
CA TRP A 27 7.24 15.90 2.49
C TRP A 27 5.82 15.35 2.33
N LYS A 28 4.86 15.73 3.20
CA LYS A 28 3.44 15.36 3.06
C LYS A 28 2.85 15.95 1.78
N ARG A 29 3.23 17.19 1.45
CA ARG A 29 2.78 17.85 0.22
C ARG A 29 3.41 17.20 -1.02
N ARG A 30 4.69 16.81 -0.98
CA ARG A 30 5.36 16.06 -2.05
C ARG A 30 4.75 14.68 -2.24
N LEU A 31 4.57 13.88 -1.18
CA LEU A 31 3.89 12.59 -1.26
C LEU A 31 2.47 12.75 -1.82
N ARG A 32 1.72 13.75 -1.36
CA ARG A 32 0.40 14.08 -1.91
C ARG A 32 0.46 14.49 -3.38
N TYR A 33 1.48 15.25 -3.80
CA TYR A 33 1.62 15.70 -5.18
C TYR A 33 2.02 14.56 -6.11
N PHE A 34 2.96 13.70 -5.68
CA PHE A 34 3.30 12.47 -6.37
C PHE A 34 2.08 11.57 -6.47
N TYR A 35 1.40 11.30 -5.36
CA TYR A 35 0.14 10.55 -5.33
C TYR A 35 -0.92 11.12 -6.28
N LEU A 36 -1.20 12.43 -6.24
CA LEU A 36 -2.18 13.07 -7.13
C LEU A 36 -1.74 13.07 -8.60
N ARG A 37 -0.44 13.17 -8.88
CA ARG A 37 0.13 13.04 -10.22
C ARG A 37 0.03 11.59 -10.72
N PHE A 38 0.25 10.60 -9.85
CA PHE A 38 0.07 9.17 -10.12
C PHE A 38 -1.41 8.80 -10.33
N VAL A 39 -2.34 9.35 -9.53
CA VAL A 39 -3.79 9.14 -9.68
C VAL A 39 -4.35 9.82 -10.94
N ARG A 40 -3.75 10.93 -11.39
CA ARG A 40 -4.08 11.56 -12.68
C ARG A 40 -3.57 10.78 -13.89
N LEU A 41 -2.56 9.91 -13.70
CA LEU A 41 -2.10 8.98 -14.71
C LEU A 41 -3.06 7.77 -14.78
N ARG A 42 -4.22 8.02 -15.39
CA ARG A 42 -5.13 7.04 -16.03
C ARG A 42 -5.60 5.86 -15.16
N GLY A 43 -6.64 6.07 -14.36
CA GLY A 43 -7.43 4.98 -13.77
C GLY A 43 -8.62 5.47 -12.96
N SER A 44 -9.73 4.72 -12.98
CA SER A 44 -10.82 4.91 -12.00
C SER A 44 -10.31 4.61 -10.59
N PRO A 45 -10.88 5.22 -9.52
CA PRO A 45 -10.48 4.92 -8.14
C PRO A 45 -10.53 3.43 -7.82
N GLU A 46 -11.51 2.75 -8.40
CA GLU A 46 -11.72 1.31 -8.29
C GLU A 46 -10.55 0.54 -8.92
N ALA A 47 -10.10 0.92 -10.13
CA ALA A 47 -8.95 0.28 -10.76
C ALA A 47 -7.65 0.47 -9.97
N ILE A 48 -7.46 1.66 -9.37
CA ILE A 48 -6.30 1.95 -8.51
C ILE A 48 -6.35 1.08 -7.24
N ALA A 49 -7.50 1.03 -6.56
CA ALA A 49 -7.68 0.22 -5.37
C ALA A 49 -7.52 -1.27 -5.64
N THR A 50 -8.06 -1.78 -6.76
CA THR A 50 -7.86 -3.16 -7.20
C THR A 50 -6.38 -3.45 -7.43
N GLY A 51 -5.66 -2.55 -8.12
CA GLY A 51 -4.23 -2.69 -8.33
C GLY A 51 -3.45 -2.79 -7.02
N VAL A 52 -3.71 -1.87 -6.07
CA VAL A 52 -3.08 -1.92 -4.74
C VAL A 52 -3.40 -3.24 -4.03
N ALA A 53 -4.66 -3.67 -4.02
CA ALA A 53 -5.09 -4.89 -3.34
C ALA A 53 -4.41 -6.15 -3.91
N THR A 54 -4.35 -6.30 -5.23
CA THR A 54 -3.67 -7.44 -5.87
C THR A 54 -2.16 -7.41 -5.66
N GLY A 55 -1.56 -6.22 -5.61
CA GLY A 55 -0.15 -6.04 -5.28
C GLY A 55 0.17 -6.42 -3.83
N VAL A 56 -0.63 -5.93 -2.88
CA VAL A 56 -0.50 -6.29 -1.46
C VAL A 56 -0.65 -7.78 -1.29
N PHE A 57 -1.70 -8.39 -1.87
CA PHE A 57 -1.90 -9.84 -1.84
C PHE A 57 -0.66 -10.61 -2.31
N ALA A 58 -0.12 -10.26 -3.48
CA ALA A 58 1.06 -10.93 -4.02
C ALA A 58 2.32 -10.69 -3.16
N GLY A 59 2.45 -9.53 -2.52
CA GLY A 59 3.56 -9.20 -1.62
C GLY A 59 3.57 -9.95 -0.28
N TRP A 60 2.47 -10.62 0.09
CA TRP A 60 2.43 -11.51 1.26
C TRP A 60 3.03 -12.88 1.00
N PHE A 61 3.24 -13.24 -0.26
CA PHE A 61 3.89 -14.50 -0.61
C PHE A 61 5.41 -14.33 -0.59
N PRO A 62 6.16 -15.32 -0.05
CA PRO A 62 7.63 -15.34 -0.05
C PRO A 62 8.19 -15.67 -1.45
N LEU A 63 7.73 -14.92 -2.45
CA LEU A 63 8.05 -15.09 -3.86
C LEU A 63 8.85 -13.87 -4.32
N PHE A 64 10.00 -13.65 -3.68
CA PHE A 64 10.86 -12.48 -3.95
C PHE A 64 11.15 -12.37 -5.45
N GLY A 65 10.89 -11.20 -6.04
CA GLY A 65 10.97 -10.98 -7.49
C GLY A 65 9.75 -11.45 -8.29
N LEU A 66 9.22 -12.65 -8.03
CA LEU A 66 8.03 -13.19 -8.70
C LEU A 66 6.72 -12.52 -8.24
N GLN A 67 6.67 -12.01 -7.01
CA GLN A 67 5.52 -11.34 -6.41
C GLN A 67 5.02 -10.18 -7.28
N THR A 68 5.92 -9.40 -7.88
CA THR A 68 5.54 -8.27 -8.74
C THR A 68 4.88 -8.74 -10.03
N ILE A 69 5.40 -9.83 -10.62
CA ILE A 69 4.82 -10.45 -11.82
C ILE A 69 3.42 -10.97 -11.50
N ILE A 70 3.27 -11.68 -10.38
CA ILE A 70 1.98 -12.22 -9.91
C ILE A 70 1.00 -11.07 -9.62
N GLY A 71 1.44 -10.03 -8.92
CA GLY A 71 0.62 -8.85 -8.63
C GLY A 71 0.13 -8.15 -9.89
N ILE A 72 0.99 -7.98 -10.91
CA ILE A 72 0.62 -7.39 -12.21
C ILE A 72 -0.32 -8.32 -12.99
N ALA A 73 -0.10 -9.64 -12.95
CA ALA A 73 -0.96 -10.62 -13.59
C ALA A 73 -2.37 -10.58 -12.98
N LEU A 74 -2.48 -10.63 -11.65
CA LEU A 74 -3.74 -10.50 -10.93
C LEU A 74 -4.41 -9.15 -11.24
N ALA A 75 -3.67 -8.04 -11.25
CA ALA A 75 -4.21 -6.75 -11.64
C ALA A 75 -4.75 -6.75 -13.06
N THR A 76 -4.10 -7.47 -13.98
CA THR A 76 -4.58 -7.58 -15.37
C THR A 76 -5.91 -8.35 -15.44
N ILE A 77 -6.03 -9.46 -14.69
CA ILE A 77 -7.25 -10.26 -14.60
C ILE A 77 -8.40 -9.45 -14.00
N PHE A 78 -8.16 -8.76 -12.88
CA PHE A 78 -9.16 -7.95 -12.18
C PHE A 78 -9.36 -6.55 -12.75
N LYS A 79 -8.77 -6.24 -13.93
CA LYS A 79 -8.83 -4.92 -14.59
C LYS A 79 -8.36 -3.77 -13.68
N GLY A 80 -7.43 -4.05 -12.77
CA GLY A 80 -6.76 -3.10 -11.90
C GLY A 80 -5.57 -2.40 -12.55
N ASN A 81 -5.06 -1.37 -11.87
CA ASN A 81 -3.90 -0.62 -12.33
C ASN A 81 -2.60 -1.40 -12.07
N LYS A 82 -1.93 -1.83 -13.14
CA LYS A 82 -0.69 -2.61 -13.11
C LYS A 82 0.45 -1.92 -12.36
N LEU A 83 0.58 -0.59 -12.51
CA LEU A 83 1.61 0.19 -11.80
C LEU A 83 1.34 0.19 -10.30
N MET A 84 0.08 0.32 -9.90
CA MET A 84 -0.30 0.27 -8.49
C MET A 84 -0.15 -1.13 -7.90
N ALA A 85 -0.31 -2.17 -8.71
CA ALA A 85 -0.01 -3.53 -8.31
C ALA A 85 1.48 -3.76 -8.07
N ALA A 86 2.33 -3.28 -8.97
CA ALA A 86 3.78 -3.31 -8.76
C ALA A 86 4.20 -2.49 -7.52
N ALA A 87 3.59 -1.33 -7.28
CA ALA A 87 3.85 -0.55 -6.08
C ALA A 87 3.33 -1.26 -4.81
N GLY A 88 2.20 -1.96 -4.90
CA GLY A 88 1.60 -2.71 -3.80
C GLY A 88 2.43 -3.90 -3.34
N THR A 89 3.25 -4.48 -4.21
CA THR A 89 4.15 -5.59 -3.83
C THR A 89 5.32 -5.14 -2.98
N TRP A 90 5.65 -3.85 -2.95
CA TRP A 90 6.75 -3.26 -2.16
C TRP A 90 6.31 -2.72 -0.80
N VAL A 91 5.12 -3.09 -0.32
CA VAL A 91 4.59 -2.61 0.96
C VAL A 91 5.43 -3.09 2.16
N SER A 92 6.15 -4.19 2.02
CA SER A 92 6.87 -4.81 3.13
C SER A 92 8.38 -4.59 3.02
N ASN A 93 9.00 -4.16 4.12
CA ASN A 93 10.44 -3.93 4.23
C ASN A 93 11.17 -5.28 4.48
N PRO A 94 12.35 -5.54 3.89
CA PRO A 94 13.16 -6.74 4.14
C PRO A 94 13.27 -7.16 5.62
N LEU A 95 13.36 -6.17 6.51
CA LEU A 95 13.48 -6.39 7.95
C LEU A 95 12.19 -6.91 8.61
N THR A 96 11.02 -6.63 8.01
CA THR A 96 9.71 -7.05 8.53
C THR A 96 9.25 -8.42 8.02
N TYR A 97 9.87 -8.98 6.97
CA TYR A 97 9.42 -10.26 6.41
C TYR A 97 9.62 -11.45 7.36
N ILE A 98 10.71 -11.47 8.11
CA ILE A 98 11.03 -12.57 9.04
C ILE A 98 9.90 -12.79 10.07
N PRO A 99 9.51 -11.79 10.88
CA PRO A 99 8.42 -11.98 11.85
C PRO A 99 7.07 -12.21 11.17
N ILE A 100 6.84 -11.61 9.99
CA ILE A 100 5.61 -11.80 9.22
C ILE A 100 5.46 -13.26 8.75
N TYR A 101 6.50 -13.85 8.15
CA TYR A 101 6.42 -15.22 7.65
C TYR A 101 6.36 -16.24 8.78
N TYR A 102 6.98 -15.96 9.92
CA TYR A 102 6.79 -16.76 11.12
C TYR A 102 5.32 -16.76 11.57
N PHE A 103 4.68 -15.58 11.59
CA PHE A 103 3.26 -15.46 11.92
C PHE A 103 2.38 -16.19 10.89
N ASN A 104 2.63 -16.00 9.59
CA ASN A 104 1.88 -16.70 8.54
C ASN A 104 2.04 -18.21 8.66
N PHE A 105 3.25 -18.72 8.92
CA PHE A 105 3.47 -20.14 9.14
C PHE A 105 2.63 -20.66 10.31
N ARG A 106 2.62 -19.96 11.46
CA ARG A 106 1.78 -20.36 12.60
C ARG A 106 0.30 -20.39 12.26
N VAL A 107 -0.20 -19.39 11.52
CA VAL A 107 -1.60 -19.36 11.06
C VAL A 107 -1.88 -20.58 10.17
N GLY A 108 -1.01 -20.87 9.21
CA GLY A 108 -1.15 -22.02 8.33
C GLY A 108 -1.04 -23.37 9.04
N GLN A 109 -0.13 -23.50 9.99
CA GLN A 109 0.04 -24.68 10.83
C GLN A 109 -1.20 -24.95 11.66
N GLN A 110 -1.82 -23.92 12.26
CA GLN A 110 -3.08 -24.07 12.99
C GLN A 110 -4.21 -24.55 12.08
N LEU A 111 -4.27 -24.05 10.83
CA LEU A 111 -5.26 -24.49 9.85
C LEU A 111 -5.01 -25.94 9.39
N LEU A 112 -3.76 -26.34 9.16
CA LEU A 112 -3.39 -27.72 8.80
C LEU A 112 -3.62 -28.70 9.96
N ALA A 113 -3.34 -28.29 11.20
CA ALA A 113 -3.60 -29.09 12.38
C ALA A 113 -5.10 -29.40 12.52
N GLY A 114 -5.97 -28.46 12.16
CA GLY A 114 -7.43 -28.67 12.13
C GLY A 114 -7.90 -29.74 11.15
N VAL A 115 -7.09 -30.09 10.15
CA VAL A 115 -7.37 -31.16 9.17
C VAL A 115 -6.49 -32.40 9.39
N GLY A 116 -5.83 -32.51 10.55
CA GLY A 116 -5.04 -33.68 10.93
C GLY A 116 -3.61 -33.73 10.37
N MET A 117 -3.14 -32.67 9.71
CA MET A 117 -1.77 -32.57 9.23
C MET A 117 -0.91 -31.82 10.25
N GLN A 118 0.02 -32.53 10.89
CA GLN A 118 0.96 -31.93 11.82
C GLN A 118 2.24 -31.52 11.09
N THR A 119 2.69 -30.28 11.33
CA THR A 119 3.98 -29.78 10.88
C THR A 119 4.77 -29.28 12.08
N GLU A 120 6.08 -29.47 12.07
CA GLU A 120 6.95 -28.84 13.05
C GLU A 120 7.25 -27.39 12.64
N LEU A 121 7.54 -26.56 13.64
CA LEU A 121 7.96 -25.19 13.40
C LEU A 121 9.32 -25.21 12.68
N PRO A 122 9.45 -24.57 11.50
CA PRO A 122 10.73 -24.47 10.84
C PRO A 122 11.67 -23.64 11.72
N ASP A 123 12.93 -24.07 11.80
CA ASP A 123 13.96 -23.38 12.53
C ASP A 123 14.15 -21.95 11.97
N TRP A 124 14.52 -21.00 12.82
CA TRP A 124 14.56 -19.58 12.43
C TRP A 124 15.56 -19.32 11.28
N THR A 125 16.61 -20.14 11.22
CA THR A 125 17.65 -20.17 10.20
C THR A 125 17.09 -20.40 8.79
N VAL A 126 16.07 -21.24 8.69
CA VAL A 126 15.38 -21.58 7.44
C VAL A 126 14.60 -20.37 6.91
N VAL A 127 13.91 -19.65 7.79
CA VAL A 127 13.15 -18.45 7.41
C VAL A 127 14.08 -17.36 6.88
N GLN A 128 15.28 -17.24 7.45
CA GLN A 128 16.29 -16.30 6.96
C GLN A 128 16.80 -16.66 5.57
N ALA A 129 17.08 -17.94 5.30
CA ALA A 129 17.58 -18.40 4.00
C ALA A 129 16.63 -18.02 2.85
N ILE A 130 15.31 -18.16 3.07
CA ILE A 130 14.28 -17.80 2.08
C ILE A 130 14.27 -16.29 1.79
N VAL A 131 14.58 -15.45 2.78
CA VAL A 131 14.56 -13.98 2.65
C VAL A 131 15.81 -13.42 1.97
N VAL A 132 16.94 -14.15 2.03
CA VAL A 132 18.20 -13.74 1.40
C VAL A 132 18.17 -13.95 -0.12
N GLU A 133 17.56 -15.05 -0.56
CA GLU A 133 17.49 -15.40 -1.98
C GLU A 133 16.31 -14.72 -2.70
N SER A 134 16.38 -14.63 -4.03
CA SER A 134 15.31 -14.07 -4.85
C SER A 134 15.02 -14.92 -6.10
N GLY A 135 13.78 -14.84 -6.58
CA GLY A 135 13.33 -15.50 -7.79
C GLY A 135 13.16 -17.01 -7.62
N TRP A 136 13.63 -17.76 -8.62
CA TRP A 136 13.48 -19.21 -8.67
C TRP A 136 14.27 -19.94 -7.56
N ALA A 137 15.41 -19.39 -7.15
CA ALA A 137 16.23 -19.96 -6.07
C ALA A 137 15.51 -19.92 -4.71
N ALA A 138 14.83 -18.81 -4.39
CA ALA A 138 14.01 -18.71 -3.18
C ALA A 138 12.86 -19.72 -3.21
N PHE A 139 12.22 -19.90 -4.36
CA PHE A 139 11.12 -20.85 -4.52
C PHE A 139 11.60 -22.31 -4.39
N SER A 140 12.74 -22.66 -4.99
CA SER A 140 13.28 -24.03 -4.88
C SER A 140 13.70 -24.36 -3.46
N GLN A 141 14.33 -23.42 -2.74
CA GLN A 141 14.64 -23.59 -1.32
C GLN A 141 13.38 -23.76 -0.49
N LEU A 142 12.33 -22.96 -0.73
CA LEU A 142 11.06 -23.09 -0.04
C LEU A 142 10.43 -24.48 -0.23
N MET A 143 10.51 -25.03 -1.43
CA MET A 143 10.00 -26.39 -1.72
C MET A 143 10.90 -27.49 -1.15
N ALA A 144 12.20 -27.25 -1.04
CA ALA A 144 13.16 -28.18 -0.44
C ALA A 144 12.94 -28.38 1.07
N LEU A 145 12.24 -27.46 1.75
CA LEU A 145 11.88 -27.57 3.17
C LEU A 145 10.79 -28.61 3.46
N GLY A 146 10.18 -29.16 2.41
CA GLY A 146 9.13 -30.16 2.51
C GLY A 146 7.76 -29.57 2.18
N GLY A 147 7.02 -30.29 1.34
CA GLY A 147 5.75 -29.81 0.78
C GLY A 147 4.71 -29.41 1.82
N ILE A 148 4.70 -30.05 2.99
CA ILE A 148 3.74 -29.74 4.07
C ILE A 148 4.12 -28.42 4.77
N VAL A 149 5.41 -28.15 4.97
CA VAL A 149 5.92 -26.89 5.55
C VAL A 149 5.65 -25.74 4.59
N SER A 150 5.95 -25.91 3.31
CA SER A 150 5.64 -24.92 2.28
C SER A 150 4.13 -24.68 2.20
N ALA A 151 3.31 -25.74 2.19
CA ALA A 151 1.85 -25.63 2.15
C ALA A 151 1.28 -24.87 3.34
N ALA A 152 1.78 -25.11 4.56
CA ALA A 152 1.41 -24.33 5.74
C ALA A 152 1.74 -22.84 5.55
N LEU A 153 2.96 -22.52 5.10
CA LEU A 153 3.34 -21.12 4.86
C LEU A 153 2.46 -20.46 3.80
N PHE A 154 2.25 -21.12 2.65
CA PHE A 154 1.40 -20.62 1.58
C PHE A 154 -0.05 -20.43 2.03
N LEU A 155 -0.60 -21.34 2.83
CA LEU A 155 -1.95 -21.22 3.36
C LEU A 155 -2.07 -20.01 4.31
N GLY A 156 -1.08 -19.83 5.19
CA GLY A 156 -1.00 -18.65 6.05
C GLY A 156 -0.93 -17.35 5.25
N CYS A 157 -0.06 -17.30 4.24
CA CYS A 157 0.07 -16.16 3.33
C CYS A 157 -1.23 -15.90 2.56
N CYS A 158 -1.95 -16.94 2.14
CA CYS A 158 -3.25 -16.80 1.49
C CYS A 158 -4.28 -16.12 2.42
N VAL A 159 -4.38 -16.57 3.67
CA VAL A 159 -5.36 -16.03 4.62
C VAL A 159 -5.02 -14.58 5.02
N VAL A 160 -3.79 -14.35 5.46
CA VAL A 160 -3.34 -13.02 5.90
C VAL A 160 -3.25 -12.06 4.71
N GLY A 161 -2.80 -12.55 3.55
CA GLY A 161 -2.75 -11.83 2.30
C GLY A 161 -4.14 -11.41 1.82
N LEU A 162 -5.16 -12.26 1.95
CA LEU A 162 -6.52 -11.93 1.55
C LEU A 162 -7.12 -10.85 2.47
N VAL A 163 -6.97 -11.01 3.79
CA VAL A 163 -7.47 -10.04 4.77
C VAL A 163 -6.84 -8.67 4.56
N SER A 164 -5.51 -8.62 4.38
CA SER A 164 -4.79 -7.38 4.13
C SER A 164 -5.09 -6.78 2.76
N ALA A 165 -5.30 -7.58 1.72
CA ALA A 165 -5.69 -7.11 0.39
C ALA A 165 -7.08 -6.45 0.42
N ILE A 166 -8.04 -7.05 1.12
CA ILE A 166 -9.37 -6.47 1.33
C ILE A 166 -9.26 -5.15 2.10
N ALA A 167 -8.49 -5.13 3.19
CA ALA A 167 -8.25 -3.90 3.96
C ALA A 167 -7.60 -2.80 3.10
N ALA A 168 -6.60 -3.16 2.28
CA ALA A 168 -5.91 -2.24 1.38
C ALA A 168 -6.81 -1.68 0.28
N TYR A 169 -7.73 -2.50 -0.25
CA TYR A 169 -8.73 -2.08 -1.22
C TYR A 169 -9.62 -0.97 -0.64
N PHE A 170 -10.24 -1.24 0.52
CA PHE A 170 -11.15 -0.29 1.16
C PHE A 170 -10.41 0.97 1.61
N LEU A 171 -9.22 0.85 2.18
CA LEU A 171 -8.39 1.97 2.60
C LEU A 171 -8.04 2.86 1.40
N THR A 172 -7.65 2.26 0.28
CA THR A 172 -7.29 2.98 -0.94
C THR A 172 -8.51 3.70 -1.53
N LEU A 173 -9.67 3.04 -1.61
CA LEU A 173 -10.92 3.67 -2.06
C LEU A 173 -11.33 4.83 -1.16
N TRP A 174 -11.27 4.65 0.16
CA TRP A 174 -11.61 5.68 1.13
C TRP A 174 -10.71 6.91 0.98
N LEU A 175 -9.39 6.71 0.89
CA LEU A 175 -8.43 7.78 0.66
C LEU A 175 -8.68 8.52 -0.66
N LEU A 176 -8.94 7.80 -1.74
CA LEU A 176 -9.20 8.39 -3.06
C LEU A 176 -10.50 9.20 -3.08
N ARG A 177 -11.58 8.67 -2.50
CA ARG A 177 -12.88 9.34 -2.40
C ARG A 177 -12.79 10.61 -1.55
N PHE A 178 -12.12 10.54 -0.40
CA PHE A 178 -11.93 11.68 0.48
C PHE A 178 -11.12 12.81 -0.18
N GLN A 179 -10.12 12.47 -1.00
CA GLN A 179 -9.35 13.48 -1.72
C GLN A 179 -10.15 14.16 -2.85
N ARG A 180 -11.04 13.43 -3.54
CA ARG A 180 -11.89 14.01 -4.59
C ARG A 180 -12.88 15.05 -4.04
N GLN A 181 -13.47 14.81 -2.87
CA GLN A 181 -14.40 15.75 -2.23
C GLN A 181 -13.73 17.10 -1.90
N LYS A 182 -12.48 17.08 -1.42
CA LYS A 182 -11.76 18.33 -1.08
C LYS A 182 -11.44 19.20 -2.30
N VAL A 183 -11.28 18.61 -3.48
CA VAL A 183 -10.96 19.37 -4.71
C VAL A 183 -12.20 20.09 -5.24
N GLN A 184 -13.40 19.54 -5.05
CA GLN A 184 -14.65 20.18 -5.50
C GLN A 184 -15.05 21.37 -4.62
N CYS A 185 -14.99 21.25 -3.29
CA CYS A 185 -15.31 22.39 -2.39
C CYS A 185 -14.35 23.58 -2.52
N THR A 186 -13.15 23.38 -3.03
CA THR A 186 -12.21 24.48 -3.27
C THR A 186 -12.55 25.26 -4.55
N LYS A 187 -13.21 24.63 -5.54
CA LYS A 187 -13.62 25.31 -6.78
C LYS A 187 -14.84 26.21 -6.58
N THR A 188 -15.81 25.81 -5.75
CA THR A 188 -17.04 26.58 -5.48
C THR A 188 -16.80 27.84 -4.64
N ARG A 189 -15.59 28.04 -4.10
CA ARG A 189 -15.22 29.23 -3.32
C ARG A 189 -14.48 30.30 -4.13
N ILE A 190 -14.26 30.05 -5.42
CA ILE A 190 -13.50 30.93 -6.33
C ILE A 190 -14.36 31.37 -7.54
N SER A 191 -15.53 30.76 -7.76
CA SER A 191 -16.58 31.29 -8.64
C SER A 191 -17.51 32.22 -7.87
#